data_AF-A0A1F9YSK3-F1
#
_entry.id   AF-A0A1F9YSK3-F1
#
_cell.length_a   1.000
_cell.length_b   1.000
_cell.length_c   1.000
_cell.angle_alpha   90.00
_cell.angle_beta   90.00
_cell.angle_gamma   90.00
#
_symmetry.space_group_name_H-M   'P 1'
#
loop_
_entity.id
_entity.type
_entity.pdbx_description
1 polymer ?
#
loop_
_entity_poly.entity_id
_entity_poly.type
_entity_poly.pdbx_seq_one_letter_code
_entity_poly.pdbx_strand_id
1 'polypeptide(L)'
;MTKDHPPEDLKPGARRFWTRTIHEADILRFAELSGDKGRHHMERGADGRLVAHGLLTATLPTKLGSDWSYIARTMGFDFIKPVFSGGVLVMRGTSSGQVAR
;
A
#
# COMPACT_ATOMS: atom_id res chain seq x y z
N MET A 1 -21.72 14.96 -3.62
CA MET A 1 -21.23 13.97 -2.65
C MET A 1 -22.04 12.68 -2.78
N THR A 2 -21.85 11.93 -3.87
CA THR A 2 -22.58 10.70 -4.17
C THR A 2 -21.66 9.70 -4.88
N LYS A 3 -20.65 9.20 -4.16
CA LYS A 3 -19.76 8.10 -4.61
C LYS A 3 -19.44 7.09 -3.51
N ASP A 4 -20.22 7.08 -2.43
CA ASP A 4 -19.94 6.30 -1.21
C ASP A 4 -20.78 5.03 -1.12
N HIS A 5 -20.87 4.26 -2.20
CA HIS A 5 -21.56 2.97 -2.16
C HIS A 5 -20.52 1.90 -2.48
N PRO A 6 -20.10 1.10 -1.48
CA PRO A 6 -19.32 -0.08 -1.80
C PRO A 6 -20.12 -0.95 -2.77
N PRO A 7 -19.43 -1.71 -3.65
CA PRO A 7 -20.07 -2.66 -4.54
C PRO A 7 -21.08 -3.53 -3.77
N GLU A 8 -22.26 -3.77 -4.37
CA GLU A 8 -23.34 -4.55 -3.74
C GLU A 8 -22.90 -5.98 -3.34
N ASP A 9 -21.79 -6.47 -3.91
CA ASP A 9 -21.20 -7.78 -3.65
C ASP A 9 -20.14 -7.80 -2.53
N LEU A 10 -19.82 -6.66 -1.89
CA LEU A 10 -18.88 -6.62 -0.76
C LEU A 10 -19.50 -7.18 0.53
N LYS A 11 -19.51 -8.51 0.63
CA LYS A 11 -19.94 -9.25 1.83
C LYS A 11 -18.78 -9.46 2.80
N PRO A 12 -19.04 -9.62 4.11
CA PRO A 12 -18.01 -10.07 5.06
C PRO A 12 -17.32 -11.36 4.59
N GLY A 13 -16.01 -11.41 4.74
CA GLY A 13 -15.17 -12.53 4.29
C GLY A 13 -14.73 -12.45 2.82
N ALA A 14 -15.17 -11.44 2.05
CA ALA A 14 -14.67 -11.21 0.71
C ALA A 14 -13.16 -10.94 0.74
N ARG A 15 -12.42 -11.66 -0.11
CA ARG A 15 -10.97 -11.56 -0.23
C ARG A 15 -10.56 -10.96 -1.56
N ARG A 16 -9.51 -10.15 -1.55
CA ARG A 16 -8.82 -9.65 -2.74
C ARG A 16 -7.32 -9.76 -2.53
N PHE A 17 -6.63 -10.05 -3.63
CA PHE A 17 -5.18 -10.18 -3.65
C PHE A 17 -4.63 -9.20 -4.68
N TRP A 18 -3.54 -8.55 -4.33
CA TRP A 18 -2.81 -7.69 -5.24
C TRP A 18 -1.33 -7.92 -5.08
N THR A 19 -0.63 -8.00 -6.20
CA THR A 19 0.81 -8.16 -6.23
C THR A 19 1.43 -6.92 -6.85
N ARG A 20 2.50 -6.40 -6.24
CA ARG A 20 3.28 -5.29 -6.77
C ARG A 20 4.76 -5.53 -6.53
N THR A 21 5.56 -5.41 -7.58
CA THR A 21 7.00 -5.27 -7.46
C THR A 21 7.32 -3.82 -7.11
N ILE A 22 8.14 -3.61 -6.07
CA ILE A 22 8.66 -2.28 -5.72
C ILE A 22 9.93 -2.04 -6.51
N HIS A 23 9.85 -1.20 -7.52
CA HIS A 23 10.99 -0.81 -8.31
C HIS A 23 11.73 0.34 -7.63
N GLU A 24 13.02 0.46 -7.94
CA GLU A 24 13.82 1.58 -7.45
C GLU A 24 13.24 2.94 -7.85
N ALA A 25 12.71 3.04 -9.07
CA ALA A 25 12.05 4.25 -9.55
C ALA A 25 10.79 4.61 -8.71
N ASP A 26 10.12 3.64 -8.09
CA ASP A 26 9.02 3.92 -7.16
C ASP A 26 9.56 4.60 -5.90
N ILE A 27 10.67 4.09 -5.36
CA ILE A 27 11.31 4.61 -4.13
C ILE A 27 11.80 6.04 -4.38
N LEU A 28 12.53 6.27 -5.47
CA LEU A 28 13.06 7.59 -5.79
C LEU A 28 11.95 8.61 -6.08
N ARG A 29 10.90 8.23 -6.83
CA ARG A 29 9.74 9.12 -7.03
C ARG A 29 9.00 9.41 -5.74
N PHE A 30 8.87 8.42 -4.87
CA PHE A 30 8.21 8.63 -3.58
C PHE A 30 9.05 9.53 -2.67
N ALA A 31 10.38 9.44 -2.71
CA ALA A 31 11.27 10.34 -1.99
C ALA A 31 11.10 11.80 -2.46
N GLU A 32 11.00 12.03 -3.77
CA GLU A 32 10.72 13.37 -4.32
C GLU A 32 9.31 13.86 -3.96
N LEU A 33 8.30 12.99 -4.05
CA LEU A 33 6.91 13.34 -3.77
C LEU A 33 6.67 13.65 -2.28
N SER A 34 7.21 12.81 -1.40
CA SER A 34 6.98 12.91 0.06
C SER A 34 7.96 13.86 0.74
N GLY A 35 9.09 14.17 0.09
CA GLY A 35 10.21 14.87 0.71
C GLY A 35 11.07 14.00 1.62
N ASP A 36 10.70 12.73 1.85
CA ASP A 36 11.49 11.81 2.66
C ASP A 36 12.67 11.26 1.85
N LYS A 37 13.78 11.99 1.92
CA LYS A 37 15.07 11.65 1.32
C LYS A 37 16.03 11.03 2.35
N GLY A 38 15.49 10.32 3.35
CA GLY A 38 16.31 9.60 4.32
C GLY A 38 17.38 8.74 3.66
N ARG A 39 18.56 8.66 4.27
CA ARG A 39 19.75 8.02 3.66
C ARG A 39 19.49 6.62 3.10
N HIS A 40 18.72 5.81 3.81
CA HIS A 40 18.37 4.43 3.43
C HIS A 40 17.44 4.33 2.20
N HIS A 41 16.82 5.44 1.78
CA HIS A 41 16.02 5.55 0.56
C HIS A 41 16.83 6.08 -0.63
N MET A 42 18.02 6.64 -0.39
CA MET A 42 18.83 7.33 -1.42
C MET A 42 20.17 6.65 -1.68
N GLU A 43 20.76 6.01 -0.66
CA GLU A 43 22.02 5.29 -0.75
C GLU A 43 21.78 3.78 -0.87
N ARG A 44 22.43 3.16 -1.85
CA ARG A 44 22.37 1.71 -2.06
C ARG A 44 23.12 0.97 -0.96
N GLY A 45 22.53 -0.11 -0.47
CA GLY A 45 23.20 -1.06 0.41
C GLY A 45 24.30 -1.84 -0.30
N ALA A 46 24.99 -2.71 0.45
CA ALA A 46 26.05 -3.58 -0.08
C ALA A 46 25.56 -4.54 -1.19
N ASP A 47 24.26 -4.84 -1.22
CA ASP A 47 23.59 -5.64 -2.24
C ASP A 47 23.12 -4.81 -3.45
N GLY A 48 23.45 -3.52 -3.50
CA GLY A 48 23.08 -2.59 -4.56
C GLY A 48 21.62 -2.11 -4.51
N ARG A 49 20.85 -2.44 -3.46
CA ARG A 49 19.40 -2.13 -3.39
C ARG A 49 19.12 -0.92 -2.50
N LEU A 50 17.99 -0.26 -2.77
CA LEU A 50 17.42 0.78 -1.91
C LEU A 50 16.38 0.16 -0.98
N VAL A 51 16.22 0.71 0.22
CA VAL A 51 15.09 0.38 1.10
C VAL A 51 13.90 1.24 0.68
N ALA A 52 12.73 0.65 0.55
CA ALA A 52 11.49 1.37 0.27
C ALA A 52 10.94 2.06 1.53
N HIS A 53 10.30 3.21 1.37
CA HIS A 53 9.57 3.87 2.45
C HIS A 53 8.48 2.96 2.98
N GLY A 54 8.32 2.89 4.30
CA GLY A 54 7.17 2.20 4.90
C GLY A 54 5.86 2.73 4.31
N LEU A 55 5.72 4.05 4.23
CA LEU A 55 4.52 4.70 3.67
C LEU A 55 4.32 4.48 2.16
N LEU A 56 5.38 4.24 1.39
CA LEU A 56 5.24 3.79 -0.01
C LEU A 56 4.55 2.43 -0.05
N THR A 57 4.95 1.48 0.80
CA THR A 57 4.28 0.17 0.88
C THR A 57 2.85 0.29 1.43
N ALA A 58 2.61 1.26 2.32
CA ALA A 58 1.29 1.57 2.86
C ALA A 58 0.32 2.16 1.82
N THR A 59 0.78 2.48 0.60
CA THR A 59 -0.10 2.89 -0.51
C THR A 59 -0.82 1.71 -1.17
N LEU A 60 -0.38 0.46 -0.99
CA LEU A 60 -1.00 -0.70 -1.65
C LEU A 60 -2.52 -0.80 -1.42
N PRO A 61 -3.07 -0.53 -0.22
CA PRO A 61 -4.51 -0.50 0.03
C PRO A 61 -5.29 0.55 -0.77
N THR A 62 -4.65 1.56 -1.36
CA THR A 62 -5.35 2.51 -2.25
C THR A 62 -5.98 1.80 -3.46
N LYS A 63 -5.41 0.66 -3.89
CA LYS A 63 -6.02 -0.22 -4.89
C LYS A 63 -7.35 -0.79 -4.41
N LEU A 64 -7.46 -1.18 -3.13
CA LEU A 64 -8.72 -1.62 -2.55
C LEU A 64 -9.72 -0.46 -2.45
N GLY A 65 -9.25 0.74 -2.09
CA GLY A 65 -10.04 1.98 -2.10
C GLY A 65 -10.72 2.21 -3.46
N SER A 66 -9.94 2.05 -4.54
CA SER A 66 -10.46 2.13 -5.91
C SER A 66 -11.44 1.01 -6.24
N ASP A 67 -11.11 -0.24 -5.91
CA ASP A 67 -11.93 -1.42 -6.27
C ASP A 67 -13.25 -1.46 -5.52
N TRP A 68 -13.27 -1.01 -4.27
CA TRP A 68 -14.45 -1.03 -3.41
C TRP A 68 -15.10 0.35 -3.27
N SER A 69 -14.60 1.37 -3.96
CA SER A 69 -15.14 2.74 -3.92
C SER A 69 -15.46 3.22 -2.50
N TYR A 70 -14.54 3.00 -1.56
CA TYR A 70 -14.71 3.39 -0.15
C TYR A 70 -13.76 4.52 0.25
N ILE A 71 -14.22 5.34 1.19
CA ILE A 71 -13.39 6.33 1.86
C ILE A 71 -12.90 5.73 3.18
N ALA A 72 -11.58 5.57 3.29
CA ALA A 72 -10.97 5.12 4.52
C ALA A 72 -11.07 6.19 5.60
N ARG A 73 -11.57 5.82 6.79
CA ARG A 73 -11.66 6.71 7.95
C ARG A 73 -10.49 6.57 8.91
N THR A 74 -9.96 5.36 9.03
CA THR A 74 -8.85 5.02 9.93
C THR A 74 -8.01 3.95 9.28
N MET A 75 -6.68 4.08 9.39
CA MET A 75 -5.71 3.07 8.96
C MET A 75 -4.65 2.93 10.04
N GLY A 76 -4.25 1.69 10.34
CA GLY A 76 -3.11 1.37 11.20
C GLY A 76 -2.09 0.56 10.41
N PHE A 77 -0.80 0.80 10.65
CA PHE A 77 0.29 0.13 9.96
C PHE A 77 1.38 -0.30 10.93
N ASP A 78 1.76 -1.57 10.87
CA ASP A 78 2.94 -2.11 11.55
C ASP A 78 3.97 -2.54 10.50
N PHE A 79 5.12 -1.87 10.47
CA PHE A 79 6.20 -2.14 9.51
C PHE A 79 7.20 -3.15 10.07
N ILE A 80 6.89 -4.44 9.93
CA ILE A 80 7.63 -5.54 10.59
C ILE A 80 9.00 -5.83 9.93
N LYS A 81 9.12 -5.68 8.62
CA LYS A 81 10.34 -5.99 7.86
C LYS A 81 10.58 -4.95 6.77
N PRO A 82 11.85 -4.59 6.49
CA PRO A 82 12.18 -3.70 5.39
C PRO A 82 11.88 -4.37 4.05
N VAL A 83 11.49 -3.54 3.08
CA VAL A 83 11.26 -3.95 1.70
C VAL A 83 12.34 -3.29 0.85
N PHE A 84 13.01 -4.07 0.02
CA PHE A 84 14.08 -3.58 -0.85
C PHE A 84 13.60 -3.45 -2.29
N SER A 85 14.28 -2.62 -3.10
CA SER A 85 14.04 -2.55 -4.54
C SER A 85 14.16 -3.93 -5.20
N GLY A 86 13.25 -4.21 -6.14
CA GLY A 86 13.04 -5.54 -6.73
C GLY A 86 12.19 -6.49 -5.87
N GLY A 87 11.84 -6.11 -4.63
CA GLY A 87 10.98 -6.89 -3.76
C GLY A 87 9.55 -6.97 -4.27
N VAL A 88 8.93 -8.15 -4.18
CA VAL A 88 7.53 -8.38 -4.54
C VAL A 88 6.69 -8.36 -3.28
N LEU A 89 5.72 -7.45 -3.22
CA LEU A 89 4.72 -7.38 -2.17
C LEU A 89 3.43 -8.06 -2.63
N VAL A 90 2.88 -8.90 -1.77
CA VAL A 90 1.55 -9.47 -1.93
C VAL A 90 0.67 -8.92 -0.81
N MET A 91 -0.31 -8.11 -1.20
CA MET A 91 -1.33 -7.61 -0.29
C MET A 91 -2.56 -8.52 -0.37
N ARG A 92 -3.09 -8.87 0.80
CA ARG A 92 -4.35 -9.58 0.96
C ARG A 92 -5.32 -8.71 1.76
N GLY A 93 -6.38 -8.24 1.10
CA GLY A 93 -7.49 -7.57 1.75
C GLY A 93 -8.58 -8.57 2.09
N THR A 94 -9.15 -8.46 3.30
CA THR A 94 -10.34 -9.22 3.73
C THR A 94 -11.33 -8.24 4.34
N SER A 95 -12.60 -8.28 3.91
CA SER A 95 -13.68 -7.56 4.60
C SER A 95 -14.08 -8.31 5.88
N SER A 96 -14.16 -7.62 7.03
CA SER A 96 -14.53 -8.23 8.31
C SER A 96 -15.97 -7.95 8.73
N GLY A 97 -16.66 -6.99 8.09
CA GLY A 97 -18.03 -6.64 8.41
C GLY A 97 -18.67 -5.74 7.35
N GLN A 98 -19.99 -5.60 7.42
CA GLN A 98 -20.75 -4.56 6.73
C GLN A 98 -21.00 -3.46 7.76
N VAL A 99 -20.68 -2.21 7.41
CA VAL A 99 -21.18 -1.08 8.20
C VAL A 99 -22.67 -0.99 7.86
N ALA A 100 -23.52 -1.46 8.78
CA ALA A 100 -24.94 -1.14 8.73
C ALA A 100 -25.07 0.38 8.67
N ARG A 101 -25.87 0.88 7.74
CA ARG A 101 -26.24 2.30 7.70
C ARG A 101 -27.04 2.67 8.93
#